data_AF-A0A376LEQ4-F1
#
_entry.id   AF-A0A376LEQ4-F1
#
_cell.length_a   1.000
_cell.length_b   1.000
_cell.length_c   1.000
_cell.angle_alpha   90.00
_cell.angle_beta   90.00
_cell.angle_gamma   90.00
#
_symmetry.space_group_name_H-M   'P 1'
#
loop_
_entity.id
_entity.type
_entity.pdbx_description
1 polymer ?
#
loop_
_entity_poly.entity_id
_entity_poly.type
_entity_poly.pdbx_seq_one_letter_code
_entity_poly.pdbx_strand_id
1 'polypeptide(L)'
;MQALHDAARMIMTGDAQACLVGGVEHMGHVPMSHGVDFHPGLSRNVAKAAGMMGLTAEMLARMHGISREMQDAFAARSHARAWAATQSGAFKNEIIPTGGHDADGVLKQFNYDEVIRPETTVEALATLRPAFDPVSGTVTAGTSSALSDGAAAMLGDE
;
A
#
# COMPACT_ATOMS: atom_id res chain seq x y z
N MET A 1 -1.50 2.44 -12.13
CA MET A 1 -0.94 1.68 -13.28
C MET A 1 -1.80 1.81 -14.54
N GLN A 2 -3.12 1.59 -14.50
CA GLN A 2 -3.96 1.69 -15.72
C GLN A 2 -3.79 3.01 -16.50
N ALA A 3 -3.78 4.15 -15.80
CA ALA A 3 -3.55 5.46 -16.42
C ALA A 3 -2.25 5.53 -17.25
N LEU A 4 -1.20 4.81 -16.85
CA LEU A 4 0.06 4.71 -17.60
C LEU A 4 -0.12 3.92 -18.90
N HIS A 5 -0.85 2.80 -18.85
CA HIS A 5 -1.11 1.99 -20.05
C HIS A 5 -1.97 2.73 -21.07
N ASP A 6 -2.91 3.57 -20.60
CA ASP A 6 -3.74 4.40 -21.47
C ASP A 6 -2.90 5.47 -22.16
N ALA A 7 -2.07 6.19 -21.40
CA ALA A 7 -1.15 7.18 -21.94
C ALA A 7 -0.13 6.58 -22.91
N ALA A 8 0.48 5.44 -22.56
CA ALA A 8 1.42 4.74 -23.43
C ALA A 8 0.76 4.35 -24.76
N ARG A 9 -0.49 3.86 -24.73
CA ARG A 9 -1.23 3.55 -25.96
C ARG A 9 -1.48 4.80 -26.79
N MET A 10 -1.86 5.91 -26.17
CA MET A 10 -2.10 7.17 -26.85
C MET A 10 -0.83 7.69 -27.55
N ILE A 11 0.33 7.55 -26.91
CA ILE A 11 1.63 7.88 -27.53
C ILE A 11 1.93 6.92 -28.68
N MET A 12 1.81 5.61 -28.45
CA MET A 12 2.11 4.59 -29.46
C MET A 12 1.25 4.68 -30.73
N THR A 13 0.00 5.15 -30.62
CA THR A 13 -0.90 5.35 -31.79
C THR A 13 -0.71 6.69 -32.48
N GLY A 14 0.17 7.56 -31.95
CA GLY A 14 0.37 8.92 -32.46
C GLY A 14 -0.74 9.90 -32.08
N ASP A 15 -1.64 9.51 -31.18
CA ASP A 15 -2.73 10.37 -30.68
C ASP A 15 -2.24 11.37 -29.62
N ALA A 16 -1.11 11.08 -28.97
CA ALA A 16 -0.37 11.98 -28.09
C ALA A 16 1.12 11.95 -28.42
N GLN A 17 1.82 12.98 -27.96
CA GLN A 17 3.28 13.05 -27.98
C GLN A 17 3.81 13.00 -26.55
N ALA A 18 3.17 13.75 -25.64
CA ALA A 18 3.45 13.69 -24.21
C ALA A 18 2.16 13.54 -23.39
N CYS A 19 2.26 12.88 -22.23
CA CYS A 19 1.17 12.64 -21.29
C CYS A 19 1.66 12.80 -19.85
N LEU A 20 0.88 13.49 -19.01
CA LEU A 20 1.02 13.41 -17.56
C LEU A 20 0.16 12.27 -17.03
N VAL A 21 0.77 11.42 -16.21
CA VAL A 21 0.15 10.22 -15.65
C VAL A 21 0.33 10.23 -14.15
N GLY A 22 -0.66 9.78 -13.38
CA GLY A 22 -0.50 9.64 -11.94
C GLY A 22 -1.67 8.95 -11.26
N GLY A 23 -1.68 9.07 -9.95
CA GLY A 23 -2.76 8.64 -9.07
C GLY A 23 -2.60 9.27 -7.69
N VAL A 24 -3.70 9.38 -6.96
CA VAL A 24 -3.74 9.88 -5.59
C VAL A 24 -4.73 9.05 -4.81
N GLU A 25 -4.42 8.78 -3.55
CA GLU A 25 -5.37 8.21 -2.60
C GLU A 25 -5.18 8.95 -1.27
N HIS A 26 -6.27 9.45 -0.70
CA HIS A 26 -6.25 10.10 0.62
C HIS A 26 -7.23 9.38 1.53
N MET A 27 -6.76 8.26 2.08
CA MET A 27 -7.52 7.34 2.93
C MET A 27 -7.89 7.94 4.29
N GLY A 28 -7.18 8.97 4.76
CA GLY A 28 -7.59 9.75 5.93
C GLY A 28 -8.91 10.51 5.73
N HIS A 29 -9.10 11.14 4.57
CA HIS A 29 -10.30 11.90 4.24
C HIS A 29 -11.40 11.07 3.58
N VAL A 30 -11.02 10.07 2.77
CA VAL A 30 -11.93 9.10 2.16
C VAL A 30 -11.48 7.70 2.55
N PRO A 31 -11.86 7.21 3.75
CA PRO A 31 -11.51 5.86 4.17
C PRO A 31 -11.99 4.79 3.19
N MET A 32 -11.26 3.67 3.08
CA MET A 32 -11.63 2.56 2.18
C MET A 32 -13.06 2.03 2.37
N SER A 33 -13.63 2.17 3.56
CA SER A 33 -15.00 1.73 3.88
C SER A 33 -16.06 2.82 3.66
N HIS A 34 -15.67 4.04 3.32
CA HIS A 34 -16.58 5.15 3.12
C HIS A 34 -17.51 4.89 1.92
N GLY A 35 -18.82 5.02 2.13
CA GLY A 35 -19.81 4.89 1.05
C GLY A 35 -19.90 3.51 0.40
N VAL A 36 -19.37 2.46 1.03
CA VAL A 36 -19.43 1.10 0.47
C VAL A 36 -20.84 0.54 0.56
N ASP A 37 -21.47 0.35 -0.60
CA ASP A 37 -22.74 -0.37 -0.76
C ASP A 37 -22.58 -1.48 -1.81
N PHE A 38 -22.27 -2.69 -1.34
CA PHE A 38 -22.09 -3.84 -2.22
C PHE A 38 -23.44 -4.33 -2.75
N HIS A 39 -23.58 -4.34 -4.08
CA HIS A 39 -24.78 -4.83 -4.74
C HIS A 39 -25.12 -6.28 -4.28
N PRO A 40 -26.31 -6.54 -3.70
CA PRO A 40 -26.66 -7.85 -3.13
C PRO A 40 -26.55 -9.01 -4.13
N GLY A 41 -26.82 -8.74 -5.42
CA GLY A 41 -26.71 -9.71 -6.50
C GLY A 41 -25.30 -10.26 -6.75
N LEU A 42 -24.25 -9.60 -6.25
CA LEU A 42 -22.87 -10.11 -6.35
C LEU A 42 -22.72 -11.47 -5.68
N SER A 43 -23.45 -11.70 -4.58
CA SER A 43 -23.41 -12.96 -3.82
C SER A 43 -23.91 -14.18 -4.62
N ARG A 44 -24.53 -13.96 -5.79
CA ARG A 44 -24.97 -15.05 -6.68
C ARG A 44 -23.81 -15.73 -7.41
N ASN A 45 -22.74 -14.98 -7.71
CA ASN A 45 -21.63 -15.44 -8.53
C ASN A 45 -20.28 -15.36 -7.81
N VAL A 46 -20.18 -14.56 -6.75
CA VAL A 46 -18.93 -14.32 -6.02
C VAL A 46 -19.20 -14.39 -4.52
N ALA A 47 -18.32 -15.02 -3.76
CA ALA A 47 -18.41 -15.03 -2.31
C ALA A 47 -18.30 -13.60 -1.76
N LYS A 48 -19.23 -13.18 -0.88
CA LYS A 48 -19.19 -11.85 -0.24
C LYS A 48 -17.84 -11.57 0.45
N ALA A 49 -17.25 -12.60 1.06
CA ALA A 49 -15.95 -12.52 1.73
C ALA A 49 -14.79 -12.16 0.77
N ALA A 50 -14.95 -12.35 -0.54
CA ALA A 50 -13.93 -11.96 -1.53
C ALA A 50 -13.74 -10.43 -1.60
N GLY A 51 -14.71 -9.64 -1.11
CA GLY A 51 -14.56 -8.19 -0.95
C GLY A 51 -13.76 -7.78 0.30
N MET A 52 -13.40 -8.72 1.17
CA MET A 52 -12.62 -8.47 2.39
C MET A 52 -11.17 -8.89 2.15
N MET A 53 -10.32 -7.92 1.77
CA MET A 53 -8.94 -8.18 1.33
C MET A 53 -8.10 -9.01 2.30
N GLY A 54 -8.31 -8.85 3.61
CA GLY A 54 -7.62 -9.67 4.61
C GLY A 54 -7.98 -11.16 4.54
N LEU A 55 -9.24 -11.50 4.26
CA LEU A 55 -9.66 -12.91 4.13
C LEU A 55 -9.15 -13.55 2.84
N THR A 56 -9.05 -12.77 1.76
CA THR A 56 -8.45 -13.27 0.51
C THR A 56 -6.95 -13.52 0.68
N ALA A 57 -6.26 -12.69 1.46
CA ALA A 57 -4.87 -12.93 1.83
C ALA A 57 -4.70 -14.22 2.65
N GLU A 58 -5.56 -14.48 3.65
CA GLU A 58 -5.53 -15.73 4.43
C GLU A 58 -5.80 -16.97 3.56
N MET A 59 -6.67 -16.85 2.55
CA MET A 59 -6.91 -17.93 1.60
C MET A 59 -5.65 -18.24 0.78
N LEU A 60 -5.00 -17.22 0.23
CA LEU A 60 -3.78 -17.39 -0.56
C LEU A 60 -2.61 -17.91 0.31
N ALA A 61 -2.45 -17.39 1.53
CA ALA A 61 -1.43 -17.86 2.45
C ALA A 61 -1.56 -19.36 2.73
N ARG A 62 -2.79 -19.83 2.99
CA ARG A 62 -3.07 -21.27 3.18
C ARG A 62 -2.83 -22.09 1.91
N MET A 63 -3.30 -21.63 0.76
CA MET A 63 -3.16 -22.34 -0.51
C MET A 63 -1.69 -22.54 -0.92
N HIS A 64 -0.83 -21.57 -0.60
CA HIS A 64 0.57 -21.57 -0.98
C HIS A 64 1.52 -21.94 0.17
N GLY A 65 1.00 -22.31 1.34
CA GLY A 65 1.81 -22.68 2.50
C GLY A 65 2.72 -21.55 3.00
N ILE A 66 2.27 -20.30 2.93
CA ILE A 66 3.03 -19.13 3.39
C ILE A 66 2.84 -18.99 4.90
N SER A 67 3.86 -19.39 5.66
CA SER A 67 3.81 -19.42 7.12
C SER A 67 3.79 -18.00 7.73
N ARG A 68 3.38 -17.91 8.99
CA ARG A 68 3.42 -16.66 9.77
C ARG A 68 4.84 -16.07 9.83
N GLU A 69 5.83 -16.92 10.05
CA GLU A 69 7.24 -16.52 10.15
C GLU A 69 7.76 -15.96 8.82
N MET A 70 7.33 -16.52 7.69
CA MET A 70 7.67 -15.99 6.37
C MET A 70 7.07 -14.59 6.14
N GLN A 71 5.83 -14.38 6.59
CA GLN A 71 5.16 -13.08 6.48
C GLN A 71 5.83 -12.03 7.37
N ASP A 72 6.11 -12.36 8.64
CA ASP A 72 6.78 -11.46 9.59
C ASP A 72 8.20 -11.11 9.12
N ALA A 73 8.96 -12.10 8.60
CA ALA A 73 10.27 -11.87 8.02
C ALA A 73 10.23 -10.95 6.79
N PHE A 74 9.21 -11.10 5.94
CA PHE A 74 9.00 -10.21 4.81
C PHE A 74 8.68 -8.78 5.26
N ALA A 75 7.79 -8.61 6.24
CA ALA A 75 7.42 -7.31 6.78
C ALA A 75 8.61 -6.57 7.42
N ALA A 76 9.38 -7.26 8.28
CA ALA A 76 10.60 -6.70 8.87
C ALA A 76 11.61 -6.30 7.78
N ARG A 77 11.79 -7.14 6.75
CA ARG A 77 12.65 -6.82 5.60
C ARG A 77 12.17 -5.59 4.84
N SER A 78 10.86 -5.42 4.68
CA SER A 78 10.25 -4.29 3.98
C SER A 78 10.64 -2.98 4.67
N HIS A 79 10.38 -2.88 5.98
CA HIS A 79 10.74 -1.70 6.78
C HIS A 79 12.24 -1.44 6.80
N ALA A 80 13.06 -2.48 6.99
CA ALA A 80 14.51 -2.35 7.01
C ALA A 80 15.07 -1.80 5.67
N ARG A 81 14.56 -2.28 4.53
CA ARG A 81 14.99 -1.80 3.21
C ARG A 81 14.53 -0.38 2.94
N ALA A 82 13.27 -0.06 3.25
CA ALA A 82 12.73 1.28 3.10
C ALA A 82 13.53 2.28 3.93
N TRP A 83 13.79 1.96 5.20
CA TRP A 83 14.61 2.80 6.08
C TRP A 83 16.05 2.98 5.57
N ALA A 84 16.69 1.90 5.10
CA ALA A 84 18.03 1.99 4.52
C ALA A 84 18.07 2.88 3.26
N ALA A 85 17.04 2.84 2.42
CA ALA A 85 16.89 3.71 1.26
C ALA A 85 16.69 5.18 1.67
N THR A 86 15.89 5.45 2.70
CA THR A 86 15.74 6.79 3.28
C THR A 86 17.08 7.32 3.80
N GLN A 87 17.79 6.54 4.62
CA GLN A 87 19.05 6.94 5.26
C GLN A 87 20.18 7.15 4.25
N SER A 88 20.26 6.32 3.21
CA SER A 88 21.25 6.48 2.14
C SER A 88 20.89 7.59 1.16
N GLY A 89 19.68 8.13 1.23
CA GLY A 89 19.17 9.14 0.30
C GLY A 89 18.78 8.58 -1.07
N ALA A 90 18.59 7.26 -1.20
CA ALA A 90 18.18 6.63 -2.46
C ALA A 90 16.83 7.16 -2.96
N PHE A 91 15.93 7.55 -2.06
CA PHE A 91 14.63 8.13 -2.39
C PHE A 91 14.66 9.63 -2.75
N LYS A 92 15.81 10.31 -2.64
CA LYS A 92 15.89 11.77 -2.89
C LYS A 92 15.52 12.18 -4.31
N ASN A 93 15.67 11.27 -5.28
CA ASN A 93 15.37 11.55 -6.68
C ASN A 93 13.89 11.35 -7.03
N GLU A 94 13.12 10.69 -6.18
CA GLU A 94 11.71 10.34 -6.44
C GLU A 94 10.73 10.97 -5.44
N ILE A 95 11.18 11.34 -4.23
CA ILE A 95 10.38 12.10 -3.27
C ILE A 95 10.46 13.59 -3.58
N ILE A 96 9.32 14.20 -3.85
CA ILE A 96 9.16 15.65 -3.90
C ILE A 96 8.80 16.16 -2.50
N PRO A 97 9.60 17.06 -1.88
CA PRO A 97 9.28 17.62 -0.58
C PRO A 97 7.88 18.23 -0.57
N THR A 98 7.03 17.78 0.35
CA THR A 98 5.61 18.12 0.40
C THR A 98 5.26 18.70 1.77
N GLY A 99 4.47 19.77 1.77
CA GLY A 99 4.00 20.40 3.00
C GLY A 99 2.95 19.56 3.71
N GLY A 100 3.07 19.45 5.03
CA GLY A 100 2.10 18.84 5.91
C GLY A 100 2.13 19.50 7.29
N HIS A 101 1.63 18.79 8.29
CA HIS A 101 1.68 19.21 9.68
C HIS A 101 2.35 18.11 10.51
N ASP A 102 3.19 18.47 11.46
CA ASP A 102 3.74 17.52 12.42
C ASP A 102 2.73 17.13 13.52
N ALA A 103 3.18 16.37 14.51
CA ALA A 103 2.34 15.88 15.59
C ALA A 103 1.71 17.00 16.45
N ASP A 104 2.32 18.18 16.48
CA ASP A 104 1.81 19.36 17.21
C ASP A 104 0.95 20.26 16.32
N GLY A 105 0.72 19.87 15.05
CA GLY A 105 -0.04 20.64 14.08
C GLY A 105 0.77 21.78 13.45
N VAL A 106 2.10 21.79 13.62
CA VAL A 106 2.95 22.83 13.04
C VAL A 106 3.26 22.51 11.59
N LEU A 107 3.18 23.52 10.72
CA LEU A 107 3.54 23.39 9.31
C LEU A 107 4.97 22.88 9.16
N LYS A 108 5.13 21.77 8.43
CA LYS A 108 6.42 21.11 8.21
C LYS A 108 6.52 20.60 6.78
N GLN A 109 7.71 20.70 6.21
CA GLN A 109 8.03 20.03 4.94
C GLN A 109 8.48 18.61 5.22
N PHE A 110 7.84 17.64 4.58
CA PHE A 110 8.19 16.23 4.64
C PHE A 110 8.93 15.84 3.36
N ASN A 111 10.12 15.27 3.52
CA ASN A 111 10.98 14.76 2.44
C ASN A 111 11.38 13.29 2.70
N TYR A 112 10.57 12.58 3.48
CA TYR A 112 10.72 11.19 3.86
C TYR A 112 9.34 10.57 4.06
N ASP A 113 9.23 9.26 3.94
CA ASP A 113 8.00 8.52 4.21
C ASP A 113 7.79 8.33 5.71
N GLU A 114 6.74 8.95 6.27
CA GLU A 114 6.41 8.82 7.70
C GLU A 114 6.01 7.40 8.11
N VAL A 115 5.48 6.63 7.16
CA VAL A 115 4.92 5.29 7.42
C VAL A 115 5.98 4.22 7.74
N ILE A 116 7.27 4.53 7.51
CA ILE A 116 8.37 3.61 7.80
C ILE A 116 8.61 3.53 9.31
N ARG A 117 8.57 2.30 9.86
CA ARG A 117 8.88 1.96 11.24
C ARG A 117 10.24 1.27 11.36
N PRO A 118 11.36 1.99 11.56
CA PRO A 118 12.70 1.41 11.61
C PRO A 118 12.91 0.42 12.77
N GLU A 119 12.08 0.50 13.81
CA GLU A 119 12.08 -0.38 14.97
C GLU A 119 11.41 -1.74 14.72
N THR A 120 10.85 -1.97 13.53
CA THR A 120 10.16 -3.23 13.20
C THR A 120 11.13 -4.41 13.21
N THR A 121 10.88 -5.39 14.08
CA THR A 121 11.60 -6.67 14.11
C THR A 121 10.66 -7.86 13.98
N VAL A 122 11.20 -9.03 13.63
CA VAL A 122 10.43 -10.27 13.57
C VAL A 122 9.84 -10.62 14.94
N GLU A 123 10.58 -10.38 16.02
CA GLU A 123 10.14 -10.64 17.39
C GLU A 123 8.96 -9.74 17.77
N ALA A 124 9.03 -8.45 17.44
CA ALA A 124 7.92 -7.52 17.67
C ALA A 124 6.69 -7.93 16.85
N LEU A 125 6.88 -8.26 15.57
CA LEU A 125 5.80 -8.72 14.69
C LEU A 125 5.16 -10.03 15.17
N ALA A 126 5.95 -10.97 15.71
CA ALA A 126 5.45 -12.25 16.22
C ALA A 126 4.46 -12.08 17.39
N THR A 127 4.53 -10.97 18.13
CA THR A 127 3.58 -10.68 19.21
C THR A 127 2.19 -10.27 18.72
N LEU A 128 2.04 -9.91 17.44
CA LEU A 128 0.79 -9.44 16.88
C LEU A 128 -0.22 -10.60 16.73
N ARG A 129 -1.47 -10.31 17.08
CA ARG A 129 -2.58 -11.23 16.85
C ARG A 129 -2.98 -11.22 15.37
N PRO A 130 -3.49 -12.33 14.83
CA PRO A 130 -4.12 -12.35 13.52
C PRO A 130 -5.22 -11.29 13.40
N ALA A 131 -5.27 -10.61 12.25
CA ALA A 131 -6.15 -9.47 12.03
C ALA A 131 -7.53 -9.87 11.44
N PHE A 132 -7.62 -11.02 10.77
CA PHE A 132 -8.78 -11.36 9.94
C PHE A 132 -9.44 -12.71 10.28
N ASP A 133 -8.65 -13.73 10.63
CA ASP A 133 -9.14 -14.99 11.18
C ASP A 133 -8.60 -15.17 12.62
N PRO A 134 -9.46 -15.06 13.65
CA PRO A 134 -9.03 -15.09 15.04
C PRO A 134 -8.44 -16.42 15.52
N VAL A 135 -8.72 -17.53 14.82
CA VAL A 135 -8.38 -18.88 15.28
C VAL A 135 -7.22 -19.46 14.49
N SER A 136 -7.28 -19.38 13.16
CA SER A 136 -6.29 -19.99 12.27
C SER A 136 -5.52 -19.00 11.40
N GLY A 137 -5.77 -17.70 11.60
CA GLY A 137 -5.17 -16.64 10.79
C GLY A 137 -3.67 -16.51 11.00
N THR A 138 -3.01 -16.12 9.92
CA THR A 138 -1.57 -15.85 9.90
C THR A 138 -1.28 -14.40 9.54
N VAL A 139 -2.21 -13.72 8.87
CA VAL A 139 -2.05 -12.34 8.43
C VAL A 139 -2.34 -11.41 9.61
N THR A 140 -1.43 -10.48 9.87
CA THR A 140 -1.54 -9.49 10.95
C THR A 140 -1.55 -8.07 10.39
N ALA A 141 -1.83 -7.08 11.25
CA ALA A 141 -1.68 -5.68 10.88
C ALA A 141 -0.24 -5.33 10.45
N GLY A 142 0.77 -5.97 11.06
CA GLY A 142 2.18 -5.73 10.74
C GLY A 142 2.64 -6.37 9.44
N THR A 143 1.92 -7.38 8.92
CA THR A 143 2.21 -8.02 7.63
C THR A 143 1.28 -7.57 6.51
N SER A 144 0.42 -6.58 6.78
CA SER A 144 -0.46 -5.93 5.82
C SER A 144 0.14 -4.61 5.34
N SER A 145 -0.37 -4.07 4.22
CA SER A 145 -0.01 -2.72 3.81
C SER A 145 -0.44 -1.71 4.87
N ALA A 146 0.41 -0.72 5.13
CA ALA A 146 0.03 0.41 5.97
C ALA A 146 -1.06 1.26 5.30
N LEU A 147 -1.84 1.97 6.11
CA LEU A 147 -2.73 3.02 5.62
C LEU A 147 -1.90 4.29 5.47
N SER A 148 -1.90 4.87 4.27
CA SER A 148 -1.10 6.05 3.94
C SER A 148 -1.90 6.98 3.04
N ASP A 149 -1.60 8.27 3.12
CA ASP A 149 -2.09 9.29 2.19
C ASP A 149 -0.94 9.68 1.25
N GLY A 150 -1.19 9.71 -0.06
CA GLY A 150 -0.12 10.00 -1.02
C GLY A 150 -0.57 10.11 -2.47
N ALA A 151 0.33 10.63 -3.30
CA ALA A 151 0.18 10.75 -4.74
C ALA A 151 1.48 10.38 -5.45
N ALA A 152 1.37 9.90 -6.69
CA ALA A 152 2.51 9.66 -7.57
C ALA A 152 2.19 10.19 -8.97
N ALA A 153 3.21 10.72 -9.66
CA ALA A 153 3.08 11.25 -11.01
C ALA A 153 4.32 10.90 -11.86
N MET A 154 4.10 10.79 -13.17
CA MET A 154 5.11 10.53 -14.19
C MET A 154 4.79 11.36 -15.44
N LEU A 155 5.84 11.75 -16.16
CA LEU A 155 5.75 12.28 -17.51
C LEU A 155 6.13 11.16 -18.48
N GLY A 156 5.21 10.81 -19.39
CA GLY A 156 5.51 10.01 -20.56
C GLY A 156 5.67 10.93 -21.77
N ASP A 157 6.70 10.71 -22.57
CA ASP A 157 7.00 11.42 -23.83
C ASP A 157 7.56 10.39 -24.83
N GLU A 158 7.59 10.75 -26.13
CA GLU A 158 8.10 9.90 -27.23
C GLU A 158 9.57 9.44 -27.05
#